data_AF-A0A069AI65-F1
#
_entry.id   AF-A0A069AI65-F1
#
_cell.length_a   1.000
_cell.length_b   1.000
_cell.length_c   1.000
_cell.angle_alpha   90.00
_cell.angle_beta   90.00
_cell.angle_gamma   90.00
#
_symmetry.space_group_name_H-M   'P 1'
#
loop_
_entity.id
_entity.type
_entity.pdbx_description
1 polymer ?
#
loop_
_entity_poly.entity_id
_entity_poly.type
_entity_poly.pdbx_seq_one_letter_code
_entity_poly.pdbx_strand_id
1 'polypeptide(L)'
;MNREEKSKNSKEKIIQSAFSLFSSKGYDSTSTQDIINLSGLSRGAMYHHFKTKEDILRSVTKELYSQMNNFLEHLVADDTLTANEKIIELVVHSANDYTRRKMVHCSWLEKIPFSLIEEVRNLNNVVAPNIAKIIKQGVENKEFSCEYPEELAEMLVFSIDILLDPVLFKREYSEVCNRLDFLLFMLKKMDIPLIDEYGIQKFKDLFRQL
;
A
#
# COMPACT_ATOMS: atom_id res chain seq x y z
N MET A 1 -30.84 14.96 20.47
CA MET A 1 -29.51 15.15 19.86
C MET A 1 -29.02 16.55 20.09
N ASN A 2 -27.85 16.69 20.72
CA ASN A 2 -27.19 17.98 20.90
C ASN A 2 -26.62 18.50 19.55
N ARG A 3 -26.09 19.73 19.53
CA ARG A 3 -25.58 20.37 18.30
C ARG A 3 -24.36 19.65 17.72
N GLU A 4 -23.53 19.05 18.58
CA GLU A 4 -22.32 18.32 18.21
C GLU A 4 -22.65 16.95 17.58
N GLU A 5 -23.63 16.23 18.13
CA GLU A 5 -24.12 14.95 17.59
C GLU A 5 -24.75 15.14 16.20
N LYS A 6 -25.52 16.22 15.99
CA LYS A 6 -26.07 16.56 14.67
C LYS A 6 -24.97 16.86 13.66
N SER A 7 -23.93 17.57 14.09
CA SER A 7 -22.76 17.90 13.27
C SER A 7 -21.98 16.63 12.89
N LYS A 8 -21.74 15.74 13.86
CA LYS A 8 -21.06 14.45 13.63
C LYS A 8 -21.83 13.55 12.65
N ASN A 9 -23.14 13.39 12.86
CA ASN A 9 -24.00 12.60 11.99
C ASN A 9 -24.03 13.14 10.54
N SER A 10 -24.05 14.47 10.40
CA SER A 10 -24.00 15.12 9.08
C SER A 10 -22.67 14.83 8.38
N LYS A 11 -21.54 14.92 9.08
CA LYS A 11 -20.22 14.58 8.55
C LYS A 11 -20.14 13.13 8.08
N GLU A 12 -20.63 12.19 8.90
CA GLU A 12 -20.65 10.76 8.59
C GLU A 12 -21.48 10.45 7.34
N LYS A 13 -22.67 11.06 7.21
CA LYS A 13 -23.51 10.92 6.00
C LYS A 13 -22.82 11.40 4.73
N ILE A 14 -22.07 12.51 4.79
CA ILE A 14 -21.30 13.00 3.64
C ILE A 14 -20.22 11.99 3.27
N ILE A 15 -19.46 11.49 4.25
CA ILE A 15 -18.38 10.52 4.04
C ILE A 15 -18.93 9.23 3.41
N GLN A 16 -20.03 8.67 3.95
CA GLN A 16 -20.65 7.45 3.44
C GLN A 16 -21.19 7.64 2.02
N SER A 17 -21.84 8.77 1.74
CA SER A 17 -22.36 9.09 0.40
C SER A 17 -21.24 9.25 -0.62
N ALA A 18 -20.18 9.96 -0.24
CA ALA A 18 -19.00 10.15 -1.08
C ALA A 18 -18.30 8.82 -1.36
N PHE A 19 -18.10 7.99 -0.33
CA PHE A 19 -17.53 6.65 -0.48
C PHE A 19 -18.32 5.79 -1.47
N SER A 20 -19.66 5.78 -1.37
CA SER A 20 -20.53 5.04 -2.28
C SER A 20 -20.41 5.52 -3.73
N LEU A 21 -20.41 6.84 -3.95
CA LEU A 21 -20.28 7.43 -5.28
C LEU A 21 -18.90 7.21 -5.88
N PHE A 22 -17.85 7.45 -5.10
CA PHE A 22 -16.46 7.19 -5.51
C PHE A 22 -16.34 5.72 -5.93
N SER A 23 -16.72 4.78 -5.07
CA SER A 23 -16.58 3.35 -5.36
C SER A 23 -17.41 2.87 -6.56
N SER A 24 -18.55 3.51 -6.86
CA SER A 24 -19.44 3.05 -7.93
C SER A 24 -19.12 3.65 -9.31
N LYS A 25 -18.74 4.93 -9.39
CA LYS A 25 -18.53 5.63 -10.67
C LYS A 25 -17.17 6.31 -10.82
N GLY A 26 -16.31 6.23 -9.80
CA GLY A 26 -14.99 6.87 -9.77
C GLY A 26 -15.02 8.28 -9.18
N TYR A 27 -13.87 8.75 -8.70
CA TYR A 27 -13.71 10.05 -8.06
C TYR A 27 -13.94 11.22 -9.04
N ASP A 28 -13.35 11.14 -10.25
CA ASP A 28 -13.42 12.23 -11.23
C ASP A 28 -14.83 12.44 -11.77
N SER A 29 -15.55 11.34 -12.03
CA SER A 29 -16.95 11.33 -12.43
C SER A 29 -17.94 11.70 -11.31
N THR A 30 -17.45 11.96 -10.09
CA THR A 30 -18.26 12.38 -8.94
C THR A 30 -18.12 13.88 -8.68
N SER A 31 -19.24 14.60 -8.73
CA SER A 31 -19.30 16.02 -8.35
C SER A 31 -19.68 16.19 -6.87
N THR A 32 -19.37 17.34 -6.28
CA THR A 32 -19.84 17.68 -4.93
C THR A 32 -21.37 17.76 -4.87
N GLN A 33 -22.04 18.09 -5.98
CA GLN A 33 -23.49 18.10 -6.07
C GLN A 33 -24.09 16.69 -6.00
N ASP A 34 -23.45 15.69 -6.60
CA ASP A 34 -23.89 14.29 -6.48
C ASP A 34 -23.85 13.82 -5.02
N ILE A 35 -22.79 14.20 -4.31
CA ILE A 35 -22.60 13.86 -2.89
C ILE A 35 -23.69 14.55 -2.03
N ILE A 36 -23.97 15.84 -2.30
CA ILE A 36 -25.06 16.57 -1.65
C ILE A 36 -26.39 15.83 -1.86
N ASN A 37 -26.70 15.50 -3.12
CA ASN A 37 -27.95 14.85 -3.49
C ASN A 37 -28.12 13.49 -2.79
N LEU A 38 -27.07 12.66 -2.78
CA LEU A 38 -27.11 11.35 -2.14
C LEU A 38 -27.15 11.44 -0.61
N SER A 39 -26.44 12.40 -0.02
CA SER A 39 -26.40 12.57 1.45
C SER A 39 -27.71 13.10 2.05
N GLY A 40 -28.57 13.72 1.23
CA GLY A 40 -29.79 14.38 1.68
C GLY A 40 -29.55 15.63 2.52
N LEU A 41 -28.33 16.16 2.55
CA LEU A 41 -27.94 17.36 3.29
C LEU A 41 -28.00 18.60 2.40
N SER A 42 -28.11 19.78 3.02
CA SER A 42 -28.05 21.03 2.28
C SER A 42 -26.63 21.33 1.80
N ARG A 43 -26.52 22.14 0.73
CA ARG A 43 -25.23 22.67 0.26
C ARG A 43 -24.45 23.38 1.37
N GLY A 44 -25.14 24.18 2.20
CA GLY A 44 -24.53 24.88 3.33
C GLY A 44 -23.97 23.93 4.40
N ALA A 45 -24.69 22.84 4.69
CA ALA A 45 -24.22 21.81 5.61
C ALA A 45 -22.98 21.07 5.07
N MET A 46 -22.95 20.77 3.77
CA MET A 46 -21.78 20.15 3.13
C MET A 46 -20.53 21.05 3.22
N TYR A 47 -20.65 22.31 2.80
CA TYR A 47 -19.53 23.27 2.82
C TYR A 47 -19.14 23.77 4.22
N HIS A 48 -19.96 23.50 5.24
CA HIS A 48 -19.58 23.67 6.63
C HIS A 48 -18.51 22.64 7.04
N HIS A 49 -18.66 21.38 6.60
CA HIS A 49 -17.74 20.29 6.95
C HIS A 49 -16.54 20.16 6.00
N PHE A 50 -16.74 20.36 4.70
CA PHE A 50 -15.72 20.11 3.68
C PHE A 50 -15.67 21.26 2.69
N LYS A 51 -14.49 21.85 2.48
CA LYS A 51 -14.34 22.98 1.54
C LYS A 51 -14.19 22.50 0.12
N THR A 52 -13.57 21.33 -0.06
CA THR A 52 -13.29 20.76 -1.38
C THR A 52 -13.71 19.29 -1.47
N LYS A 53 -13.91 18.79 -2.69
CA LYS A 53 -14.07 17.34 -2.97
C LYS A 53 -12.87 16.54 -2.45
N GLU A 54 -11.71 17.18 -2.43
CA GLU A 54 -10.46 16.61 -1.97
C GLU A 54 -10.46 16.35 -0.45
N ASP A 55 -10.99 17.27 0.35
CA ASP A 55 -11.13 17.13 1.82
C ASP A 55 -12.07 15.97 2.18
N ILE A 56 -13.13 15.79 1.39
CA ILE A 56 -14.06 14.67 1.51
C ILE A 56 -13.30 13.37 1.27
N LEU A 57 -12.53 13.28 0.17
CA LEU A 57 -11.72 12.11 -0.14
C LEU A 57 -10.71 11.80 0.96
N ARG A 58 -9.99 12.80 1.51
CA ARG A 58 -9.07 12.59 2.64
C ARG A 58 -9.78 11.97 3.84
N SER A 59 -11.01 12.40 4.12
CA SER A 59 -11.80 11.89 5.25
C SER A 59 -12.33 10.49 5.00
N VAL A 60 -12.74 10.18 3.76
CA VAL A 60 -13.08 8.81 3.33
C VAL A 60 -11.88 7.89 3.53
N THR A 61 -10.69 8.27 3.02
CA THR A 61 -9.45 7.49 3.18
C THR A 61 -9.09 7.29 4.65
N LYS A 62 -9.21 8.32 5.49
CA LYS A 62 -8.95 8.21 6.94
C LYS A 62 -9.87 7.21 7.62
N GLU A 63 -11.17 7.23 7.27
CA GLU A 63 -12.15 6.31 7.84
C GLU A 63 -11.81 4.85 7.50
N LEU A 64 -11.35 4.59 6.27
CA LEU A 64 -10.96 3.24 5.84
C LEU A 64 -9.72 2.72 6.54
N TYR A 65 -8.71 3.58 6.73
CA TYR A 65 -7.55 3.23 7.54
C TYR A 65 -7.96 2.96 8.99
N SER A 66 -8.92 3.72 9.54
CA SER A 66 -9.44 3.46 10.88
C SER A 66 -10.15 2.11 10.97
N GLN A 67 -10.94 1.75 9.96
CA GLN A 67 -11.62 0.44 9.92
C GLN A 67 -10.61 -0.71 9.84
N MET A 68 -9.59 -0.58 8.99
CA MET A 68 -8.49 -1.56 8.90
C MET A 68 -7.73 -1.68 10.24
N ASN A 69 -7.42 -0.56 10.89
CA ASN A 69 -6.75 -0.58 12.19
C ASN A 69 -7.61 -1.25 13.25
N ASN A 70 -8.90 -0.95 13.32
CA ASN A 70 -9.80 -1.62 14.27
C ASN A 70 -9.89 -3.13 14.00
N PHE A 71 -9.97 -3.54 12.72
CA PHE A 71 -9.93 -4.95 12.34
C PHE A 71 -8.63 -5.62 12.82
N LEU A 72 -7.48 -4.99 12.57
CA LEU A 72 -6.18 -5.49 13.02
C LEU A 72 -6.09 -5.55 14.55
N GLU A 73 -6.56 -4.54 15.28
CA GLU A 73 -6.58 -4.52 16.74
C GLU A 73 -7.40 -5.68 17.30
N HIS A 74 -8.58 -5.95 16.74
CA HIS A 74 -9.40 -7.09 17.12
C HIS A 74 -8.72 -8.43 16.78
N LEU A 75 -8.15 -8.55 15.58
CA LEU A 75 -7.50 -9.77 15.13
C LEU A 75 -6.25 -10.09 15.97
N VAL A 76 -5.46 -9.08 16.32
CA VAL A 76 -4.29 -9.23 17.20
C VAL A 76 -4.71 -9.68 18.60
N ALA A 77 -5.76 -9.07 19.16
CA ALA A 77 -6.26 -9.36 20.50
C ALA A 77 -7.05 -10.69 20.63
N ASP A 78 -7.35 -11.36 19.51
CA ASP A 78 -8.11 -12.61 19.53
C ASP A 78 -7.21 -13.80 19.93
N ASP A 79 -7.23 -14.19 21.20
CA ASP A 79 -6.46 -15.32 21.72
C ASP A 79 -7.03 -16.70 21.31
N THR A 80 -8.18 -16.74 20.61
CA THR A 80 -8.76 -18.01 20.13
C THR A 80 -8.17 -18.48 18.81
N LEU A 81 -7.49 -17.59 18.08
CA LEU A 81 -6.86 -17.89 16.79
C LEU A 81 -5.35 -18.04 16.92
N THR A 82 -4.80 -19.02 16.21
CA THR A 82 -3.36 -19.16 16.01
C THR A 82 -2.83 -18.01 15.14
N ALA A 83 -1.51 -17.77 15.20
CA ALA A 83 -0.87 -16.77 14.36
C ALA A 83 -1.09 -17.03 12.85
N ASN A 84 -1.09 -18.30 12.43
CA ASN A 84 -1.33 -18.66 11.02
C ASN A 84 -2.76 -18.34 10.60
N GLU A 85 -3.76 -18.65 11.43
CA GLU A 85 -5.16 -18.29 11.16
C GLU A 85 -5.34 -16.78 11.08
N LYS A 86 -4.70 -16.01 11.98
CA LYS A 86 -4.71 -14.54 11.91
C LYS A 86 -4.11 -14.03 10.60
N ILE A 87 -2.99 -14.58 10.13
CA ILE A 87 -2.40 -14.19 8.83
C ILE A 87 -3.33 -14.55 7.67
N ILE A 88 -3.98 -15.72 7.70
CA ILE A 88 -4.96 -16.11 6.68
C ILE A 88 -6.14 -15.14 6.66
N GLU A 89 -6.72 -14.84 7.82
CA GLU A 89 -7.82 -13.86 7.96
C GLU A 89 -7.41 -12.48 7.43
N LEU A 90 -6.18 -12.03 7.72
CA LEU A 90 -5.65 -10.78 7.20
C LEU A 90 -5.55 -10.77 5.66
N VAL A 91 -5.03 -11.85 5.08
CA VAL A 91 -4.90 -12.00 3.62
C VAL A 91 -6.27 -12.06 2.95
N VAL A 92 -7.20 -12.84 3.52
CA VAL A 92 -8.57 -12.99 3.03
C VAL A 92 -9.32 -11.66 3.13
N HIS A 93 -9.20 -10.94 4.25
CA HIS A 93 -9.79 -9.61 4.42
C HIS A 93 -9.23 -8.62 3.38
N SER A 94 -7.90 -8.60 3.19
CA SER A 94 -7.25 -7.76 2.18
C SER A 94 -7.68 -8.10 0.76
N ALA A 95 -7.87 -9.38 0.46
CA ALA A 95 -8.37 -9.84 -0.83
C ALA A 95 -9.86 -9.54 -1.02
N ASN A 96 -10.69 -9.62 0.02
CA ASN A 96 -12.13 -9.39 -0.04
C ASN A 96 -12.54 -7.92 0.09
N ASP A 97 -11.61 -7.02 0.40
CA ASP A 97 -11.81 -5.58 0.39
C ASP A 97 -11.93 -5.03 -1.06
N TYR A 98 -12.98 -5.51 -1.73
CA TYR A 98 -13.47 -5.10 -3.03
C TYR A 98 -13.76 -3.60 -3.08
N THR A 99 -14.11 -3.00 -1.94
CA THR A 99 -14.40 -1.57 -1.83
C THR A 99 -13.13 -0.73 -1.88
N ARG A 100 -12.05 -1.15 -1.23
CA ARG A 100 -10.72 -0.58 -1.46
C ARG A 100 -10.27 -0.76 -2.91
N ARG A 101 -10.52 -1.91 -3.55
CA ARG A 101 -10.24 -2.11 -4.99
C ARG A 101 -10.98 -1.13 -5.91
N LYS A 102 -12.25 -0.82 -5.62
CA LYS A 102 -13.01 0.22 -6.32
C LYS A 102 -12.52 1.64 -6.02
N MET A 103 -11.97 1.87 -4.83
CA MET A 103 -11.24 3.11 -4.56
C MET A 103 -9.86 3.17 -5.19
N VAL A 104 -9.24 2.06 -5.61
CA VAL A 104 -8.01 2.08 -6.45
C VAL A 104 -8.32 2.83 -7.75
N HIS A 105 -9.55 2.72 -8.23
CA HIS A 105 -10.08 3.49 -9.37
C HIS A 105 -10.56 4.90 -9.02
N CYS A 106 -10.51 5.28 -7.74
CA CYS A 106 -10.84 6.62 -7.24
C CYS A 106 -9.57 7.40 -6.98
N SER A 107 -8.75 7.65 -8.00
CA SER A 107 -7.80 8.77 -8.06
C SER A 107 -6.94 9.03 -6.80
N TRP A 108 -6.78 8.07 -5.88
CA TRP A 108 -5.82 8.19 -4.79
C TRP A 108 -4.42 8.23 -5.37
N LEU A 109 -4.26 7.59 -6.54
CA LEU A 109 -3.07 7.65 -7.36
C LEU A 109 -2.77 9.12 -7.71
N GLU A 110 -3.74 9.96 -8.03
CA GLU A 110 -3.48 11.38 -8.31
C GLU A 110 -2.94 12.17 -7.10
N LYS A 111 -3.12 11.65 -5.88
CA LYS A 111 -2.58 12.24 -4.65
C LYS A 111 -1.25 11.63 -4.23
N ILE A 112 -0.95 10.41 -4.69
CA ILE A 112 0.42 9.94 -4.66
C ILE A 112 1.18 10.83 -5.65
N PRO A 113 2.32 11.43 -5.26
CA PRO A 113 3.11 12.20 -6.21
C PRO A 113 3.27 11.41 -7.51
N PHE A 114 2.91 12.00 -8.65
CA PHE A 114 2.98 11.34 -9.95
C PHE A 114 4.33 10.65 -10.17
N SER A 115 5.41 11.28 -9.70
CA SER A 115 6.76 10.74 -9.69
C SER A 115 6.87 9.38 -8.98
N LEU A 116 6.22 9.18 -7.84
CA LEU A 116 6.26 7.91 -7.11
C LEU A 116 5.46 6.81 -7.81
N ILE A 117 4.35 7.16 -8.48
CA ILE A 117 3.59 6.17 -9.27
C ILE A 117 4.38 5.73 -10.49
N GLU A 118 4.94 6.69 -11.22
CA GLU A 118 5.77 6.39 -12.38
C GLU A 118 7.00 5.61 -11.96
N GLU A 119 7.61 5.92 -10.81
CA GLU A 119 8.70 5.13 -10.26
C GLU A 119 8.27 3.67 -10.04
N VAL A 120 7.20 3.43 -9.26
CA VAL A 120 6.69 2.08 -9.00
C VAL A 120 6.32 1.34 -10.29
N ARG A 121 5.73 2.02 -11.28
CA ARG A 121 5.42 1.44 -12.59
C ARG A 121 6.68 1.13 -13.39
N ASN A 122 7.69 1.99 -13.35
CA ASN A 122 8.95 1.80 -14.05
C ASN A 122 9.73 0.62 -13.45
N LEU A 123 9.79 0.55 -12.12
CA LEU A 123 10.34 -0.59 -11.37
C LEU A 123 9.70 -1.91 -11.84
N ASN A 124 8.37 -1.97 -11.93
CA ASN A 124 7.67 -3.19 -12.33
C ASN A 124 7.72 -3.50 -13.84
N ASN A 125 7.50 -2.52 -14.71
CA ASN A 125 7.35 -2.76 -16.15
C ASN A 125 8.65 -2.69 -16.95
N VAL A 126 9.71 -2.12 -16.37
CA VAL A 126 10.99 -1.91 -17.05
C VAL A 126 12.14 -2.58 -16.31
N VAL A 127 12.28 -2.34 -15.00
CA VAL A 127 13.43 -2.85 -14.25
C VAL A 127 13.29 -4.35 -13.97
N ALA A 128 12.16 -4.79 -13.40
CA ALA A 128 11.92 -6.19 -13.06
C ALA A 128 12.05 -7.15 -14.27
N PRO A 129 11.53 -6.86 -15.47
CA PRO A 129 11.69 -7.74 -16.62
C PRO A 129 13.14 -7.89 -17.07
N ASN A 130 13.99 -6.86 -16.87
CA ASN A 130 15.40 -6.97 -17.18
C ASN A 130 16.17 -7.76 -16.12
N ILE A 131 15.81 -7.62 -14.84
CA ILE A 131 16.36 -8.48 -13.77
C ILE A 131 15.93 -9.94 -13.97
N ALA A 132 14.68 -10.19 -14.36
CA ALA A 132 14.21 -11.53 -14.67
C ALA A 132 15.05 -12.21 -15.77
N LYS A 133 15.49 -11.46 -16.79
CA LYS A 133 16.42 -11.98 -17.81
C LYS A 133 17.76 -12.40 -17.21
N ILE A 134 18.31 -11.60 -16.28
CA ILE A 134 19.57 -11.92 -15.59
C ILE A 134 19.40 -13.19 -14.73
N ILE A 135 18.29 -13.29 -14.00
CA ILE A 135 17.98 -14.48 -13.19
C ILE A 135 17.87 -15.72 -14.07
N LYS A 136 17.15 -15.62 -15.20
CA LYS A 136 17.03 -16.71 -16.18
C LYS A 136 18.38 -17.13 -16.76
N GLN A 137 19.28 -16.19 -17.04
CA GLN A 137 20.65 -16.49 -17.47
C GLN A 137 21.41 -17.29 -16.41
N GLY A 138 21.33 -16.90 -15.14
CA GLY A 138 21.95 -17.65 -14.05
C GLY A 138 21.41 -19.08 -13.92
N VAL A 139 20.10 -19.27 -14.14
CA VAL A 139 19.47 -20.60 -14.18
C VAL A 139 19.96 -21.42 -15.38
N GLU A 140 20.00 -20.82 -16.59
CA GLU A 140 20.50 -21.47 -17.81
C GLU A 140 21.98 -21.90 -17.67
N ASN A 141 22.79 -21.04 -17.03
CA ASN A 141 24.19 -21.30 -16.72
C ASN A 141 24.41 -22.29 -15.57
N LYS A 142 23.33 -22.72 -14.90
CA LYS A 142 23.37 -23.60 -13.72
C LYS A 142 24.12 -23.00 -12.52
N GLU A 143 24.10 -21.68 -12.39
CA GLU A 143 24.64 -20.96 -11.23
C GLU A 143 23.75 -21.19 -9.99
N PHE A 144 22.44 -21.32 -10.19
CA PHE A 144 21.43 -21.61 -9.17
C PHE A 144 20.12 -22.11 -9.80
N SER A 145 19.17 -22.55 -8.97
CA SER A 145 17.82 -22.96 -9.41
C SER A 145 16.77 -21.93 -9.01
N CYS A 146 15.83 -21.61 -9.91
CA CYS A 146 14.70 -20.74 -9.61
C CYS A 146 13.49 -21.17 -10.44
N GLU A 147 12.38 -21.48 -9.78
CA GLU A 147 11.12 -21.90 -10.42
C GLU A 147 10.29 -20.70 -10.91
N TYR A 148 10.42 -19.55 -10.24
CA TYR A 148 9.61 -18.33 -10.46
C TYR A 148 10.52 -17.10 -10.69
N PRO A 149 11.26 -17.03 -11.81
CA PRO A 149 12.27 -15.99 -12.01
C PRO A 149 11.69 -14.58 -12.20
N GLU A 150 10.51 -14.45 -12.80
CA GLU A 150 9.80 -13.17 -12.93
C GLU A 150 9.35 -12.63 -11.57
N GLU A 151 8.69 -13.47 -10.77
CA GLU A 151 8.17 -13.09 -9.45
C GLU A 151 9.31 -12.76 -8.48
N LEU A 152 10.42 -13.50 -8.56
CA LEU A 152 11.62 -13.19 -7.80
C LEU A 152 12.20 -11.83 -8.21
N ALA A 153 12.22 -11.52 -9.51
CA ALA A 153 12.70 -10.22 -9.99
C ALA A 153 11.84 -9.06 -9.46
N GLU A 154 10.51 -9.19 -9.53
CA GLU A 154 9.60 -8.18 -8.97
C GLU A 154 9.79 -8.01 -7.46
N MET A 155 9.89 -9.12 -6.72
CA MET A 155 10.15 -9.10 -5.29
C MET A 155 11.47 -8.38 -4.96
N LEU A 156 12.54 -8.67 -5.71
CA LEU A 156 13.85 -8.05 -5.50
C LEU A 156 13.82 -6.54 -5.75
N VAL A 157 13.23 -6.10 -6.86
CA VAL A 157 13.14 -4.68 -7.21
C VAL A 157 12.37 -3.92 -6.16
N PHE A 158 11.16 -4.38 -5.80
CA PHE A 158 10.39 -3.71 -4.76
C PHE A 158 11.05 -3.77 -3.40
N SER A 159 11.79 -4.83 -3.11
CA SER A 159 12.51 -4.91 -1.85
C SER A 159 13.66 -3.90 -1.81
N ILE A 160 14.45 -3.77 -2.88
CA ILE A 160 15.62 -2.88 -2.93
C ILE A 160 15.21 -1.41 -3.05
N ASP A 161 14.32 -1.08 -3.98
CA ASP A 161 14.01 0.31 -4.33
C ASP A 161 12.85 0.91 -3.52
N ILE A 162 12.00 0.08 -2.91
CA ILE A 162 10.89 0.53 -2.05
C ILE A 162 11.13 0.11 -0.60
N LEU A 163 11.17 -1.19 -0.30
CA LEU A 163 11.22 -1.68 1.09
C LEU A 163 12.46 -1.19 1.84
N LEU A 164 13.62 -1.06 1.20
CA LEU A 164 14.84 -0.59 1.84
C LEU A 164 14.98 0.95 1.86
N ASP A 165 14.08 1.69 1.22
CA ASP A 165 14.15 3.16 1.18
C ASP A 165 13.93 3.78 2.59
N PRO A 166 14.94 4.47 3.16
CA PRO A 166 14.83 5.05 4.50
C PRO A 166 13.95 6.30 4.52
N VAL A 167 13.83 7.04 3.42
CA VAL A 167 13.07 8.29 3.32
C VAL A 167 11.58 7.98 3.25
N LEU A 168 11.19 7.00 2.43
CA LEU A 168 9.81 6.60 2.21
C LEU A 168 9.15 6.10 3.51
N PHE A 169 9.91 5.36 4.32
CA PHE A 169 9.42 4.75 5.56
C PHE A 169 9.93 5.41 6.84
N LYS A 170 10.73 6.48 6.73
CA LYS A 170 11.35 7.20 7.87
C LYS A 170 12.09 6.27 8.83
N ARG A 171 13.02 5.48 8.28
CA ARG A 171 13.76 4.45 9.04
C ARG A 171 15.17 4.90 9.36
N GLU A 172 15.64 4.42 10.52
CA GLU A 172 17.05 4.52 10.89
C GLU A 172 17.91 3.55 10.05
N TYR A 173 19.19 3.86 9.89
CA TYR A 173 20.12 3.02 9.12
C TYR A 173 20.18 1.56 9.62
N SER A 174 20.17 1.36 10.94
CA SER A 174 20.16 0.02 11.54
C SER A 174 18.91 -0.78 11.17
N GLU A 175 17.77 -0.10 11.02
CA GLU A 175 16.54 -0.73 10.59
C GLU A 175 16.62 -1.17 9.13
N VAL A 176 17.16 -0.35 8.23
CA VAL A 176 17.39 -0.72 6.83
C VAL A 176 18.30 -1.95 6.75
N CYS A 177 19.39 -1.98 7.53
CA CYS A 177 20.30 -3.13 7.59
C CYS A 177 19.57 -4.42 7.97
N ASN A 178 18.68 -4.39 8.96
CA ASN A 178 17.92 -5.57 9.37
C ASN A 178 17.04 -6.13 8.24
N ARG A 179 16.45 -5.27 7.41
CA ARG A 179 15.60 -5.71 6.28
C ARG A 179 16.46 -6.26 5.15
N LEU A 180 17.61 -5.67 4.89
CA LEU A 180 18.59 -6.21 3.94
C LEU A 180 19.06 -7.60 4.38
N ASP A 181 19.42 -7.76 5.66
CA ASP A 181 19.83 -9.04 6.23
C ASP A 181 18.72 -10.09 6.14
N PHE A 182 17.46 -9.69 6.34
CA PHE A 182 16.31 -10.57 6.13
C PHE A 182 16.13 -10.98 4.65
N LEU A 183 16.29 -10.05 3.72
CA LEU A 183 16.20 -10.31 2.27
C LEU A 183 17.26 -11.34 1.85
N LEU A 184 18.49 -11.18 2.31
CA LEU A 184 19.60 -12.10 2.06
C LEU A 184 19.37 -13.47 2.72
N PHE A 185 18.83 -13.49 3.94
CA PHE A 185 18.43 -14.72 4.61
C PHE A 185 17.39 -15.49 3.79
N MET A 186 16.38 -14.80 3.26
CA MET A 186 15.36 -15.41 2.40
C MET A 186 15.96 -15.98 1.11
N LEU A 187 16.82 -15.23 0.41
CA LEU A 187 17.50 -15.70 -0.79
C LEU A 187 18.37 -16.93 -0.53
N LYS A 188 19.12 -16.93 0.57
CA LYS A 188 19.91 -18.08 1.01
C LYS A 188 19.05 -19.30 1.32
N LYS A 189 17.86 -19.11 1.89
CA LYS A 189 16.92 -20.20 2.17
C LYS A 189 16.26 -20.76 0.91
N MET A 190 16.25 -20.00 -0.17
CA MET A 190 15.77 -20.43 -1.49
C MET A 190 16.88 -21.08 -2.33
N ASP A 191 18.10 -21.24 -1.78
CA ASP A 191 19.30 -21.70 -2.51
C ASP A 191 19.64 -20.81 -3.73
N ILE A 192 19.36 -19.51 -3.60
CA ILE A 192 19.64 -18.49 -4.60
C ILE A 192 20.77 -17.59 -4.08
N PRO A 193 22.03 -17.81 -4.48
CA PRO A 193 23.19 -17.07 -4.00
C PRO A 193 23.34 -15.73 -4.73
N LEU A 194 22.25 -14.97 -4.80
CA LEU A 194 22.31 -13.59 -5.30
C LEU A 194 22.96 -12.74 -4.21
N ILE A 195 24.12 -12.15 -4.55
CA ILE A 195 24.94 -11.26 -3.70
C ILE A 195 25.83 -12.01 -2.68
N ASP A 196 27.14 -11.90 -2.84
CA ASP A 196 28.15 -12.43 -1.91
C ASP A 196 28.45 -11.46 -0.75
N GLU A 197 29.26 -11.89 0.23
CA GLU A 197 29.64 -11.07 1.40
C GLU A 197 30.24 -9.71 1.00
N TYR A 198 30.95 -9.67 -0.12
CA TYR A 198 31.53 -8.45 -0.68
C TYR A 198 30.46 -7.48 -1.19
N GLY A 199 29.48 -7.97 -1.95
CA GLY A 199 28.33 -7.18 -2.41
C GLY A 199 27.50 -6.63 -1.25
N ILE A 200 27.34 -7.40 -0.17
CA ILE A 200 26.61 -6.98 1.04
C ILE A 200 27.31 -5.80 1.70
N GLN A 201 28.62 -5.88 1.91
CA GLN A 201 29.37 -4.82 2.56
C GLN A 201 29.31 -3.52 1.75
N LYS A 202 29.47 -3.63 0.43
CA LYS A 202 29.34 -2.48 -0.49
C LYS A 202 27.96 -1.83 -0.39
N PHE A 203 26.89 -2.62 -0.34
CA PHE A 203 25.52 -2.12 -0.20
C PHE A 203 25.30 -1.41 1.14
N LYS A 204 25.76 -2.00 2.25
CA LYS A 204 25.68 -1.37 3.58
C LYS A 204 26.44 -0.05 3.64
N ASP A 205 27.65 0.00 3.06
CA ASP A 205 28.46 1.22 3.02
C ASP A 205 27.80 2.35 2.21
N LEU A 206 27.05 2.03 1.15
CA LEU A 206 26.25 2.98 0.38
C LEU A 206 25.16 3.64 1.23
N PHE A 207 24.40 2.87 2.00
CA PHE A 207 23.33 3.41 2.86
C PHE A 207 23.84 4.17 4.08
N ARG A 208 25.09 3.95 4.49
CA ARG A 208 25.70 4.66 5.63
C ARG A 208 26.02 6.12 5.30
N GLN A 209 26.06 6.47 4.02
CA GLN A 209 26.41 7.81 3.53
C GLN A 209 25.17 8.68 3.24
N LEU A 210 23.96 8.12 3.36
CA LEU A 210 22.66 8.77 3.13
C LEU A 210 22.00 9.11 4.47
#